data_AF-A0A0G1EJG0-F1
#
_entry.id   AF-A0A0G1EJG0-F1
#
_cell.length_a   1.000
_cell.length_b   1.000
_cell.length_c   1.000
_cell.angle_alpha   90.00
_cell.angle_beta   90.00
_cell.angle_gamma   90.00
#
_symmetry.space_group_name_H-M   'P 1'
#
loop_
_entity.id
_entity.type
_entity.pdbx_description
1 polymer ?
#
loop_
_entity_poly.entity_id
_entity_poly.type
_entity_poly.pdbx_seq_one_letter_code
_entity_poly.pdbx_strand_id
1 'polypeptide(L)'
;MKKFLIITAIIVLVLNSVLPVAAHPGHEHFGIGGEFDDIENKIEDLKQKITDAQTKTKTLNSEIKSMDSNITLLEKEVVTTETKIAELGEQIEGLTQKIEKLEITLSKLSELLLNRIVAAYKVNRISHLTLLLSSNGITDLVNRAKYIQIVQEHDQKVMTDVQITKDTYSEQKQLREEKKQEQENLKVQLEAQQKKLEEQKKQKQALLEQTKNDESTYQKMLQQALAEKQAIEAALVSGVKEGPVKQGDPIALVGNSGYPGCSTGAHLHFEVRKDNQWVNPGGYLKSRTVQDDQNGGGSTTIGSGSWEWPLEGDVLVTQHYGQTPYSWRYAYSGGIHTGIDMYSHTSSVIRAPKDGTLYSSKQQCGGSSIINIKYIDHGDGVISFYLHVQ
;
A
#
# COMPACT_ATOMS: atom_id res chain seq x y z
N MET A 1 13.43 -11.44 6.41
CA MET A 1 14.32 -10.63 5.56
C MET A 1 14.96 -11.39 4.38
N LYS A 2 14.41 -12.53 3.89
CA LYS A 2 14.98 -13.27 2.74
C LYS A 2 14.11 -13.29 1.46
N LYS A 3 12.96 -12.61 1.45
CA LYS A 3 12.06 -12.56 0.27
C LYS A 3 12.10 -11.25 -0.53
N PHE A 4 12.91 -10.26 -0.10
CA PHE A 4 12.96 -8.93 -0.73
C PHE A 4 14.08 -8.76 -1.77
N LEU A 5 14.96 -9.75 -1.97
CA LEU A 5 16.12 -9.63 -2.85
C LEU A 5 15.90 -10.16 -4.29
N ILE A 6 14.78 -10.82 -4.57
CA ILE A 6 14.59 -11.54 -5.84
C ILE A 6 13.96 -10.65 -6.93
N ILE A 7 13.29 -9.56 -6.58
CA ILE A 7 12.64 -8.68 -7.57
C ILE A 7 13.63 -7.66 -8.16
N THR A 8 14.70 -7.31 -7.44
CA THR A 8 15.73 -6.38 -7.92
C THR A 8 16.64 -7.00 -8.98
N ALA A 9 16.76 -8.33 -9.05
CA ALA A 9 17.68 -9.01 -9.97
C ALA A 9 17.12 -9.19 -11.40
N ILE A 10 15.79 -9.17 -11.58
CA ILE A 10 15.16 -9.39 -12.91
C ILE A 10 14.99 -8.07 -13.68
N ILE A 11 14.99 -6.92 -13.01
CA ILE A 11 14.67 -5.62 -13.62
C ILE A 11 15.93 -4.83 -14.06
N VAL A 12 17.09 -5.11 -13.48
CA VAL A 12 18.37 -4.46 -13.84
C VAL A 12 18.89 -4.91 -15.23
N LEU A 13 18.39 -6.01 -15.79
CA LEU A 13 18.87 -6.51 -17.10
C LEU A 13 18.35 -5.71 -18.32
N VAL A 14 17.36 -4.83 -18.15
CA VAL A 14 16.79 -4.03 -19.27
C VAL A 14 17.50 -2.67 -19.43
N LEU A 15 18.34 -2.27 -18.47
CA LEU A 15 18.97 -0.93 -18.46
C LEU A 15 20.27 -0.82 -19.29
N ASN A 16 20.80 -1.91 -19.86
CA ASN A 16 22.14 -1.92 -20.45
C ASN A 16 22.23 -2.19 -21.96
N SER A 17 21.15 -1.99 -22.73
CA SER A 17 21.19 -2.10 -24.20
C SER A 17 20.62 -0.87 -24.92
N VAL A 18 21.00 0.33 -24.46
CA VAL A 18 20.92 1.52 -25.30
C VAL A 18 22.29 1.69 -25.94
N LEU A 19 22.44 1.22 -27.17
CA LEU A 19 23.61 1.55 -28.00
C LEU A 19 23.53 3.04 -28.38
N PRO A 20 24.67 3.76 -28.40
CA PRO A 20 24.69 5.14 -28.85
C PRO A 20 24.46 5.18 -30.36
N VAL A 21 23.34 5.79 -30.79
CA VAL A 21 23.13 6.14 -32.20
C VAL A 21 24.06 7.31 -32.52
N ALA A 22 25.02 7.08 -33.42
CA ALA A 22 25.91 8.13 -33.90
C ALA A 22 25.12 9.20 -34.66
N ALA A 23 25.30 10.45 -34.28
CA ALA A 23 24.73 11.61 -34.97
C ALA A 23 25.24 11.68 -36.41
N HIS A 24 24.33 11.60 -37.39
CA HIS A 24 24.58 11.98 -38.78
C HIS A 24 24.07 13.42 -39.00
N PRO A 25 24.88 14.33 -39.58
CA PRO A 25 24.43 15.69 -39.82
C PRO A 25 23.69 15.80 -41.16
N GLY A 26 22.54 16.45 -41.12
CA GLY A 26 21.95 17.11 -42.30
C GLY A 26 20.69 16.47 -42.85
N HIS A 27 19.55 16.71 -42.21
CA HIS A 27 18.27 16.84 -42.90
C HIS A 27 17.47 17.97 -42.24
N GLU A 28 17.02 18.93 -43.05
CA GLU A 28 16.16 20.03 -42.61
C GLU A 28 14.86 19.46 -42.01
N HIS A 29 14.70 19.62 -40.70
CA HIS A 29 13.52 19.21 -39.96
C HIS A 29 12.35 20.12 -40.30
N PHE A 30 11.40 19.61 -41.08
CA PHE A 30 10.12 20.27 -41.31
C PHE A 30 9.19 20.01 -40.10
N GLY A 31 9.03 21.00 -39.22
CA GLY A 31 7.79 21.23 -38.44
C GLY A 31 7.50 20.45 -37.15
N ILE A 32 8.39 19.59 -36.61
CA ILE A 32 8.07 18.75 -35.42
C ILE A 32 9.00 19.00 -34.20
N GLY A 33 9.96 19.92 -34.30
CA GLY A 33 10.95 20.17 -33.22
C GLY A 33 10.35 20.52 -31.85
N GLY A 34 9.26 21.28 -31.81
CA GLY A 34 8.65 21.72 -30.55
C GLY A 34 7.98 20.62 -29.71
N GLU A 35 7.42 19.59 -30.35
CA GLU A 35 6.73 18.48 -29.67
C GLU A 35 7.75 17.45 -29.12
N PHE A 36 8.86 17.29 -29.83
CA PHE A 36 9.97 16.44 -29.40
C PHE A 36 10.71 17.05 -28.19
N ASP A 37 11.00 18.35 -28.25
CA ASP A 37 11.65 19.09 -27.16
C ASP A 37 10.77 19.07 -25.88
N ASP A 38 9.45 19.15 -26.00
CA ASP A 38 8.52 19.08 -24.86
C ASP A 38 8.52 17.70 -24.18
N ILE A 39 8.57 16.62 -24.96
CA ILE A 39 8.64 15.25 -24.43
C ILE A 39 10.00 14.96 -23.79
N GLU A 40 11.11 15.47 -24.35
CA GLU A 40 12.43 15.34 -23.73
C GLU A 40 12.49 16.06 -22.38
N ASN A 41 11.97 17.29 -22.32
CA ASN A 41 11.85 18.03 -21.06
C ASN A 41 11.00 17.28 -20.02
N LYS A 42 9.90 16.65 -20.46
CA LYS A 42 9.02 15.85 -19.60
C LYS A 42 9.70 14.57 -19.10
N ILE A 43 10.52 13.92 -19.93
CA ILE A 43 11.32 12.75 -19.52
C ILE A 43 12.35 13.15 -18.46
N GLU A 44 13.04 14.27 -18.66
CA GLU A 44 14.05 14.74 -17.71
C GLU A 44 13.43 15.16 -16.37
N ASP A 45 12.29 15.88 -16.40
CA ASP A 45 11.50 16.20 -15.21
C ASP A 45 11.03 14.93 -14.46
N LEU A 46 10.55 13.91 -15.18
CA LEU A 46 10.14 12.64 -14.59
C LEU A 46 11.32 11.86 -13.98
N LYS A 47 12.50 11.86 -14.63
CA LYS A 47 13.73 11.27 -14.07
C LYS A 47 14.18 11.98 -12.80
N GLN A 48 14.12 13.32 -12.79
CA GLN A 48 14.44 14.10 -11.59
C GLN A 48 13.46 13.79 -10.47
N LYS A 49 12.15 13.75 -10.76
CA LYS A 49 11.10 13.36 -9.79
C LYS A 49 11.28 11.96 -9.23
N ILE A 50 11.73 10.99 -10.04
CA ILE A 50 12.07 9.64 -9.58
C ILE A 50 13.28 9.67 -8.64
N THR A 51 14.34 10.41 -9.00
CA THR A 51 15.55 10.55 -8.17
C THR A 51 15.23 11.21 -6.83
N ASP A 52 14.38 12.23 -6.85
CA ASP A 52 13.88 12.92 -5.65
C ASP A 52 13.01 11.98 -4.81
N ALA A 53 12.12 11.20 -5.42
CA ALA A 53 11.29 10.20 -4.74
C ALA A 53 12.14 9.07 -4.11
N GLN A 54 13.21 8.62 -4.78
CA GLN A 54 14.15 7.65 -4.23
C GLN A 54 14.95 8.22 -3.05
N THR A 55 15.36 9.48 -3.12
CA THR A 55 16.06 10.17 -2.03
C THR A 55 15.12 10.35 -0.82
N LYS A 56 13.88 10.78 -1.05
CA LYS A 56 12.83 10.84 -0.02
C LYS A 56 12.57 9.46 0.59
N THR A 57 12.53 8.40 -0.22
CA THR A 57 12.35 7.02 0.27
C THR A 57 13.50 6.58 1.19
N LYS A 58 14.75 6.97 0.90
CA LYS A 58 15.89 6.70 1.80
C LYS A 58 15.74 7.44 3.14
N THR A 59 15.37 8.72 3.11
CA THR A 59 15.12 9.52 4.32
C THR A 59 13.95 8.94 5.13
N LEU A 60 12.83 8.63 4.48
CA LEU A 60 11.66 8.04 5.13
C LEU A 60 11.94 6.65 5.70
N ASN A 61 12.79 5.84 5.06
CA ASN A 61 13.23 4.56 5.64
C ASN A 61 14.04 4.76 6.94
N SER A 62 14.85 5.81 7.03
CA SER A 62 15.56 6.12 8.27
C SER A 62 14.61 6.58 9.38
N GLU A 63 13.57 7.32 9.02
CA GLU A 63 12.50 7.74 9.92
C GLU A 63 11.65 6.55 10.40
N ILE A 64 11.24 5.66 9.50
CA ILE A 64 10.54 4.41 9.82
C ILE A 64 11.37 3.55 10.79
N LYS A 65 12.68 3.46 10.59
CA LYS A 65 13.58 2.72 11.50
C LYS A 65 13.64 3.36 12.91
N SER A 66 13.62 4.69 12.97
CA SER A 66 13.53 5.42 14.24
C SER A 66 12.19 5.16 14.92
N MET A 67 11.08 5.23 14.17
CA MET A 67 9.74 4.89 14.65
C MET A 67 9.65 3.45 15.15
N ASP A 68 10.25 2.48 14.46
CA ASP A 68 10.30 1.08 14.91
C ASP A 68 10.99 0.92 16.26
N SER A 69 12.08 1.66 16.46
CA SER A 69 12.81 1.66 17.74
C SER A 69 11.95 2.26 18.86
N ASN A 70 11.23 3.36 18.57
CA ASN A 70 10.32 4.00 19.52
C ASN A 70 9.10 3.13 19.84
N ILE A 71 8.50 2.48 18.84
CA ILE A 71 7.39 1.52 19.01
C ILE A 71 7.84 0.36 19.91
N THR A 72 9.02 -0.20 19.64
CA THR A 72 9.57 -1.30 20.46
C THR A 72 9.80 -0.87 21.91
N LEU A 73 10.26 0.37 22.12
CA LEU A 73 10.44 0.92 23.47
C LEU A 73 9.10 1.09 24.17
N LEU A 74 8.10 1.69 23.51
CA LEU A 74 6.76 1.87 24.06
C LEU A 74 6.09 0.53 24.38
N GLU A 75 6.25 -0.49 23.54
CA GLU A 75 5.72 -1.83 23.80
C GLU A 75 6.35 -2.45 25.07
N LYS A 76 7.65 -2.26 25.29
CA LYS A 76 8.31 -2.70 26.53
C LYS A 76 7.85 -1.92 27.75
N GLU A 77 7.63 -0.61 27.62
CA GLU A 77 7.09 0.22 28.70
C GLU A 77 5.67 -0.23 29.08
N VAL A 78 4.80 -0.50 28.10
CA VAL A 78 3.45 -1.04 28.31
C VAL A 78 3.50 -2.34 29.11
N VAL A 79 4.30 -3.31 28.67
CA VAL A 79 4.45 -4.60 29.36
C VAL A 79 4.98 -4.43 30.78
N THR A 80 5.92 -3.49 30.98
CA THR A 80 6.47 -3.19 32.30
C THR A 80 5.40 -2.60 33.23
N THR A 81 4.58 -1.68 32.73
CA THR A 81 3.47 -1.08 33.48
C THR A 81 2.41 -2.12 33.82
N GLU A 82 2.04 -2.99 32.88
CA GLU A 82 1.09 -4.10 33.10
C GLU A 82 1.58 -5.05 34.19
N THR A 83 2.87 -5.41 34.15
CA THR A 83 3.49 -6.28 35.16
C THR A 83 3.42 -5.65 36.54
N LYS A 84 3.76 -4.36 36.67
CA LYS A 84 3.66 -3.62 37.95
C LYS A 84 2.22 -3.54 38.47
N ILE A 85 1.24 -3.34 37.59
CA ILE A 85 -0.19 -3.33 37.96
C ILE A 85 -0.60 -4.70 38.51
N ALA A 86 -0.14 -5.79 37.89
CA ALA A 86 -0.40 -7.16 38.34
C ALA A 86 0.24 -7.44 39.72
N GLU A 87 1.51 -7.10 39.89
CA GLU A 87 2.23 -7.24 41.18
C GLU A 87 1.55 -6.44 42.31
N LEU A 88 1.12 -5.20 42.03
CA LEU A 88 0.34 -4.41 42.99
C LEU A 88 -1.01 -5.05 43.30
N GLY A 89 -1.66 -5.68 42.30
CA GLY A 89 -2.89 -6.44 42.49
C GLY A 89 -2.72 -7.57 43.50
N GLU A 90 -1.68 -8.38 43.35
CA GLU A 90 -1.34 -9.46 44.30
C GLU A 90 -1.05 -8.92 45.70
N GLN A 91 -0.31 -7.80 45.81
CA GLN A 91 -0.01 -7.17 47.09
C GLN A 91 -1.28 -6.64 47.78
N ILE A 92 -2.20 -6.03 47.03
CA ILE A 92 -3.49 -5.53 47.54
C ILE A 92 -4.37 -6.68 48.02
N GLU A 93 -4.37 -7.81 47.31
CA GLU A 93 -5.11 -9.01 47.72
C GLU A 93 -4.52 -9.61 49.00
N GLY A 94 -3.20 -9.73 49.09
CA GLY A 94 -2.51 -10.18 50.29
C GLY A 94 -2.76 -9.28 51.51
N LEU A 95 -2.78 -7.95 51.31
CA LEU A 95 -3.16 -6.99 52.36
C LEU A 95 -4.61 -7.14 52.77
N THR A 96 -5.53 -7.37 51.83
CA THR A 96 -6.96 -7.56 52.10
C THR A 96 -7.18 -8.77 53.00
N GLN A 97 -6.55 -9.91 52.69
CA GLN A 97 -6.64 -11.11 53.54
C GLN A 97 -6.04 -10.90 54.94
N LYS A 98 -4.96 -10.13 55.07
CA LYS A 98 -4.38 -9.78 56.38
C LYS A 98 -5.33 -8.89 57.20
N ILE A 99 -5.93 -7.89 56.56
CA ILE A 99 -6.90 -6.98 57.18
C ILE A 99 -8.11 -7.76 57.70
N GLU A 100 -8.66 -8.70 56.92
CA GLU A 100 -9.77 -9.55 57.35
C GLU A 100 -9.43 -10.38 58.60
N LYS A 101 -8.23 -10.98 58.66
CA LYS A 101 -7.76 -11.71 59.84
C LYS A 101 -7.60 -10.80 61.06
N LEU A 102 -7.06 -9.60 60.86
CA LEU A 102 -6.91 -8.59 61.91
C LEU A 102 -8.27 -8.11 62.42
N GLU A 103 -9.26 -7.92 61.55
CA GLU A 103 -10.61 -7.51 61.91
C GLU A 103 -11.31 -8.55 62.79
N ILE A 104 -11.23 -9.84 62.41
CA ILE A 104 -11.76 -10.95 63.22
C ILE A 104 -11.07 -10.99 64.60
N THR A 105 -9.74 -10.80 64.63
CA THR A 105 -8.97 -10.82 65.88
C THR A 105 -9.32 -9.64 66.77
N LEU A 106 -9.40 -8.43 66.20
CA LEU A 106 -9.75 -7.21 66.90
C LEU A 106 -11.17 -7.30 67.48
N SER A 107 -12.13 -7.88 66.74
CA SER A 107 -13.49 -8.11 67.22
C SER A 107 -13.51 -9.02 68.46
N LYS A 108 -12.82 -10.17 68.40
CA LYS A 108 -12.71 -11.11 69.53
C LYS A 108 -12.02 -10.49 70.75
N LEU A 109 -10.91 -9.78 70.54
CA LEU A 109 -10.17 -9.14 71.62
C LEU A 109 -10.97 -7.99 72.25
N SER A 110 -11.72 -7.24 71.44
CA SER A 110 -12.59 -6.16 71.93
C SER A 110 -13.74 -6.72 72.77
N GLU A 111 -14.38 -7.81 72.35
CA GLU A 111 -15.42 -8.48 73.12
C GLU A 111 -14.87 -9.02 74.45
N LEU A 112 -13.69 -9.66 74.42
CA LEU A 112 -13.01 -10.13 75.63
C LEU A 112 -12.71 -8.97 76.59
N LEU A 113 -12.13 -7.88 76.07
CA LEU A 113 -11.82 -6.69 76.86
C LEU A 113 -13.07 -6.08 77.48
N LEU A 114 -14.17 -5.95 76.74
CA LEU A 114 -15.44 -5.45 77.26
C LEU A 114 -15.97 -6.32 78.41
N ASN A 115 -15.95 -7.65 78.23
CA ASN A 115 -16.35 -8.60 79.27
C ASN A 115 -15.47 -8.47 80.53
N ARG A 116 -14.16 -8.28 80.35
CA ARG A 116 -13.20 -8.08 81.45
C ARG A 116 -13.42 -6.73 82.16
N ILE A 117 -13.69 -5.64 81.44
CA ILE A 117 -14.02 -4.33 82.03
C ILE A 117 -15.28 -4.42 82.90
N VAL A 118 -16.33 -5.10 82.42
CA VAL A 118 -17.57 -5.30 83.19
C VAL A 118 -17.30 -6.14 84.44
N ALA A 119 -16.50 -7.21 84.33
CA ALA A 119 -16.12 -8.03 85.47
C ALA A 119 -15.30 -7.25 86.50
N ALA A 120 -14.29 -6.49 86.05
CA ALA A 120 -13.47 -5.63 86.89
C ALA A 120 -14.31 -4.58 87.62
N TYR A 121 -15.27 -3.95 86.93
CA TYR A 121 -16.19 -2.99 87.56
C TYR A 121 -17.07 -3.61 88.65
N LYS A 122 -17.60 -4.83 88.42
CA LYS A 122 -18.38 -5.56 89.42
C LYS A 122 -17.54 -5.92 90.65
N VAL A 123 -16.28 -6.34 90.44
CA VAL A 123 -15.34 -6.69 91.52
C VAL A 123 -14.88 -5.44 92.28
N ASN A 124 -14.65 -4.30 91.61
CA ASN A 124 -14.22 -3.06 92.26
C ASN A 124 -15.24 -2.49 93.26
N ARG A 125 -16.50 -2.92 93.20
CA ARG A 125 -17.51 -2.63 94.25
C ARG A 125 -17.21 -3.36 95.58
N ILE A 126 -16.38 -4.40 95.55
CA ILE A 126 -15.86 -5.12 96.71
C ILE A 126 -14.37 -4.75 96.81
N SER A 127 -13.95 -4.06 97.88
CA SER A 127 -12.54 -3.69 98.03
C SER A 127 -11.64 -4.93 97.94
N HIS A 128 -10.59 -4.89 97.12
CA HIS A 128 -9.62 -5.99 96.99
C HIS A 128 -9.00 -6.36 98.35
N LEU A 129 -8.84 -5.38 99.24
CA LEU A 129 -8.43 -5.60 100.62
C LEU A 129 -9.46 -6.44 101.39
N THR A 130 -10.76 -6.16 101.23
CA THR A 130 -11.84 -6.96 101.86
C THR A 130 -11.91 -8.37 101.28
N LEU A 131 -11.65 -8.55 99.98
CA LEU A 131 -11.60 -9.86 99.33
C LEU A 131 -10.39 -10.70 99.79
N LEU A 132 -9.25 -10.05 100.07
CA LEU A 132 -8.05 -10.69 100.61
C LEU A 132 -8.22 -11.00 102.11
N LEU A 133 -8.74 -10.06 102.90
CA LEU A 133 -8.94 -10.21 104.35
C LEU A 133 -10.07 -11.19 104.73
N SER A 134 -10.95 -11.57 103.78
CA SER A 134 -11.99 -12.61 103.95
C SER A 134 -11.50 -14.04 103.61
N SER A 135 -10.19 -14.28 103.68
CA SER A 135 -9.58 -15.59 103.39
C SER A 135 -9.59 -16.52 104.62
N ASN A 136 -9.66 -17.83 104.39
CA ASN A 136 -9.75 -18.85 105.45
C ASN A 136 -8.37 -19.28 106.00
N GLY A 137 -7.38 -18.38 105.96
CA GLY A 137 -6.00 -18.63 106.41
C GLY A 137 -4.92 -18.13 105.43
N ILE A 138 -3.65 -18.24 105.83
CA ILE A 138 -2.50 -17.67 105.10
C ILE A 138 -2.34 -18.28 103.70
N THR A 139 -2.57 -19.59 103.53
CA THR A 139 -2.45 -20.26 102.22
C THR A 139 -3.50 -19.78 101.22
N ASP A 140 -4.75 -19.58 101.66
CA ASP A 140 -5.83 -19.04 100.82
C ASP A 140 -5.58 -17.57 100.47
N LEU A 141 -5.11 -16.76 101.42
CA LEU A 141 -4.69 -15.37 101.20
C LEU A 141 -3.64 -15.25 100.08
N VAL A 142 -2.56 -16.03 100.17
CA VAL A 142 -1.45 -16.00 99.18
C VAL A 142 -1.93 -16.44 97.80
N ASN A 143 -2.76 -17.49 97.73
CA ASN A 143 -3.33 -17.96 96.46
C ASN A 143 -4.24 -16.91 95.82
N ARG A 144 -5.12 -16.27 96.59
CA ARG A 144 -5.99 -15.19 96.09
C ARG A 144 -5.20 -13.98 95.60
N ALA A 145 -4.16 -13.57 96.33
CA ALA A 145 -3.27 -12.50 95.91
C ALA A 145 -2.60 -12.82 94.56
N LYS A 146 -2.09 -14.06 94.42
CA LYS A 146 -1.49 -14.54 93.17
C LYS A 146 -2.51 -14.56 92.01
N TYR A 147 -3.74 -15.00 92.25
CA TYR A 147 -4.78 -15.00 91.21
C TYR A 147 -5.18 -13.59 90.78
N ILE A 148 -5.31 -12.65 91.73
CA ILE A 148 -5.59 -11.24 91.40
C ILE A 148 -4.47 -10.67 90.52
N GLN A 149 -3.21 -10.94 90.86
CA GLN A 149 -2.07 -10.51 90.07
C GLN A 149 -2.12 -11.09 88.64
N ILE A 150 -2.30 -12.41 88.49
CA ILE A 150 -2.40 -13.07 87.17
C ILE A 150 -3.52 -12.46 86.33
N VAL A 151 -4.66 -12.16 86.97
CA VAL A 151 -5.82 -11.55 86.31
C VAL A 151 -5.51 -10.12 85.85
N GLN A 152 -4.85 -9.31 86.68
CA GLN A 152 -4.44 -7.95 86.32
C GLN A 152 -3.43 -7.94 85.17
N GLU A 153 -2.43 -8.83 85.21
CA GLU A 153 -1.45 -9.00 84.13
C GLU A 153 -2.13 -9.39 82.82
N HIS A 154 -3.07 -10.33 82.87
CA HIS A 154 -3.84 -10.72 81.69
C HIS A 154 -4.72 -9.59 81.15
N ASP A 155 -5.37 -8.80 82.01
CA ASP A 155 -6.19 -7.65 81.59
C ASP A 155 -5.35 -6.58 80.89
N GLN A 156 -4.18 -6.27 81.46
CA GLN A 156 -3.23 -5.33 80.86
C GLN A 156 -2.73 -5.87 79.52
N LYS A 157 -2.46 -7.18 79.43
CA LYS A 157 -2.07 -7.83 78.19
C LYS A 157 -3.17 -7.73 77.13
N VAL A 158 -4.43 -8.04 77.46
CA VAL A 158 -5.55 -7.95 76.51
C VAL A 158 -5.73 -6.51 76.02
N MET A 159 -5.67 -5.52 76.91
CA MET A 159 -5.73 -4.10 76.52
C MET A 159 -4.61 -3.73 75.55
N THR A 160 -3.38 -4.19 75.82
CA THR A 160 -2.21 -3.95 74.96
C THR A 160 -2.36 -4.66 73.61
N ASP A 161 -2.82 -5.91 73.61
CA ASP A 161 -3.06 -6.69 72.39
C ASP A 161 -4.15 -6.04 71.51
N VAL A 162 -5.23 -5.50 72.11
CA VAL A 162 -6.26 -4.73 71.39
C VAL A 162 -5.66 -3.50 70.73
N GLN A 163 -4.87 -2.72 71.48
CA GLN A 163 -4.27 -1.49 70.97
C GLN A 163 -3.31 -1.78 69.81
N ILE A 164 -2.38 -2.73 69.97
CA ILE A 164 -1.43 -3.14 68.93
C ILE A 164 -2.17 -3.67 67.68
N THR A 165 -3.19 -4.49 67.88
CA THR A 165 -3.97 -5.05 66.76
C THR A 165 -4.72 -3.96 66.01
N LYS A 166 -5.30 -2.99 66.73
CA LYS A 166 -5.99 -1.84 66.14
C LYS A 166 -5.04 -0.96 65.33
N ASP A 167 -3.87 -0.66 65.88
CA ASP A 167 -2.86 0.16 65.21
C ASP A 167 -2.36 -0.54 63.94
N THR A 168 -2.02 -1.82 64.05
CA THR A 168 -1.62 -2.66 62.90
C THR A 168 -2.73 -2.72 61.84
N TYR A 169 -3.99 -2.93 62.23
CA TYR A 169 -5.13 -2.92 61.31
C TYR A 169 -5.23 -1.59 60.55
N SER A 170 -5.11 -0.46 61.27
CA SER A 170 -5.15 0.87 60.68
C SER A 170 -4.01 1.09 59.68
N GLU A 171 -2.78 0.72 60.04
CA GLU A 171 -1.60 0.82 59.18
C GLU A 171 -1.74 -0.02 57.91
N GLN A 172 -2.16 -1.29 58.03
CA GLN A 172 -2.36 -2.16 56.86
C GLN A 172 -3.47 -1.63 55.95
N LYS A 173 -4.55 -1.07 56.53
CA LYS A 173 -5.65 -0.46 55.78
C LYS A 173 -5.18 0.77 55.01
N GLN A 174 -4.36 1.63 55.63
CA GLN A 174 -3.77 2.79 54.97
C GLN A 174 -2.84 2.37 53.83
N LEU A 175 -1.92 1.43 54.08
CA LEU A 175 -0.99 0.93 53.06
C LEU A 175 -1.71 0.33 51.85
N ARG A 176 -2.82 -0.39 52.08
CA ARG A 176 -3.66 -0.91 50.99
C ARG A 176 -4.26 0.22 50.15
N GLU A 177 -4.70 1.31 50.78
CA GLU A 177 -5.28 2.46 50.08
C GLU A 177 -4.23 3.20 49.25
N GLU A 178 -3.03 3.39 49.80
CA GLU A 178 -1.88 3.96 49.08
C GLU A 178 -1.54 3.13 47.83
N LYS A 179 -1.50 1.80 47.95
CA LYS A 179 -1.26 0.89 46.82
C LYS A 179 -2.37 0.89 45.78
N LYS A 180 -3.63 1.02 46.22
CA LYS A 180 -4.76 1.18 45.27
C LYS A 180 -4.63 2.47 44.47
N GLN A 181 -4.25 3.56 45.12
CA GLN A 181 -4.03 4.83 44.43
C GLN A 181 -2.85 4.74 43.46
N GLU A 182 -1.75 4.10 43.85
CA GLU A 182 -0.61 3.83 42.96
C GLU A 182 -1.02 2.99 41.74
N GLN A 183 -1.81 1.93 41.95
CA GLN A 183 -2.32 1.08 40.88
C GLN A 183 -3.21 1.87 39.90
N GLU A 184 -4.07 2.75 40.40
CA GLU A 184 -4.94 3.59 39.56
C GLU A 184 -4.12 4.58 38.72
N ASN A 185 -3.10 5.21 39.32
CA ASN A 185 -2.19 6.09 38.59
C ASN A 185 -1.45 5.35 37.47
N LEU A 186 -1.03 4.10 37.71
CA LEU A 186 -0.39 3.25 36.69
C LEU A 186 -1.35 2.86 35.57
N LYS A 187 -2.64 2.61 35.86
CA LYS A 187 -3.66 2.34 34.82
C LYS A 187 -3.85 3.56 33.90
N VAL A 188 -3.92 4.76 34.47
CA VAL A 188 -3.98 6.00 33.67
C VAL A 188 -2.73 6.16 32.80
N GLN A 189 -1.54 5.85 33.34
CA GLN A 189 -0.31 5.86 32.55
C GLN A 189 -0.33 4.81 31.43
N LEU A 190 -0.83 3.61 31.70
CA LEU A 190 -0.96 2.53 30.71
C LEU A 190 -1.87 2.95 29.55
N GLU A 191 -3.03 3.55 29.83
CA GLU A 191 -3.92 4.05 28.77
C GLU A 191 -3.25 5.11 27.90
N ALA A 192 -2.48 6.02 28.51
CA ALA A 192 -1.74 7.04 27.77
C ALA A 192 -0.63 6.42 26.90
N GLN A 193 0.09 5.42 27.41
CA GLN A 193 1.11 4.66 26.66
C GLN A 193 0.49 3.92 25.47
N GLN A 194 -0.64 3.24 25.68
CA GLN A 194 -1.37 2.53 24.62
C GLN A 194 -1.85 3.48 23.51
N LYS A 195 -2.43 4.64 23.87
CA LYS A 195 -2.83 5.66 22.88
C LYS A 195 -1.64 6.16 22.07
N LYS A 196 -0.51 6.43 22.72
CA LYS A 196 0.72 6.88 22.05
C LYS A 196 1.29 5.82 21.11
N LEU A 197 1.24 4.55 21.51
CA LEU A 197 1.68 3.43 20.70
C LEU A 197 0.83 3.28 19.43
N GLU A 198 -0.50 3.34 19.56
CA GLU A 198 -1.41 3.29 18.42
C GLU A 198 -1.20 4.45 17.44
N GLU A 199 -0.99 5.66 17.96
CA GLU A 199 -0.70 6.83 17.13
C GLU A 199 0.62 6.64 16.35
N GLN A 200 1.68 6.14 16.99
CA GLN A 200 2.94 5.85 16.29
C GLN A 200 2.80 4.76 15.23
N LYS A 201 2.02 3.70 15.50
CA LYS A 201 1.73 2.64 14.52
C LYS A 201 0.99 3.20 13.31
N LYS A 202 0.00 4.09 13.53
CA LYS A 202 -0.75 4.76 12.47
C LYS A 202 0.13 5.68 11.62
N GLN A 203 0.98 6.49 12.24
CA GLN A 203 1.92 7.37 11.53
C GLN A 203 2.90 6.58 10.67
N LYS A 204 3.45 5.47 11.19
CA LYS A 204 4.30 4.56 10.44
C LYS A 204 3.57 3.98 9.21
N GLN A 205 2.33 3.54 9.38
CA GLN A 205 1.54 2.98 8.29
C GLN A 205 1.28 4.01 7.18
N ALA A 206 0.95 5.25 7.54
CA ALA A 206 0.76 6.34 6.58
C ALA A 206 2.04 6.61 5.76
N LEU A 207 3.22 6.61 6.40
CA LEU A 207 4.50 6.77 5.72
C LEU A 207 4.82 5.60 4.77
N LEU A 208 4.48 4.37 5.15
CA LEU A 208 4.65 3.18 4.28
C LEU A 208 3.75 3.24 3.04
N GLU A 209 2.54 3.78 3.16
CA GLU A 209 1.64 3.95 2.02
C GLU A 209 2.10 5.07 1.09
N GLN A 210 2.55 6.20 1.65
CA GLN A 210 3.09 7.31 0.87
C GLN A 210 4.33 6.89 0.06
N THR A 211 5.26 6.16 0.68
CA THR A 211 6.49 5.70 -0.01
C THR A 211 6.23 4.75 -1.17
N LYS A 212 5.20 3.88 -1.09
CA LYS A 212 4.92 2.87 -2.11
C LYS A 212 4.20 3.43 -3.35
N ASN A 213 3.35 4.46 -3.18
CA ASN A 213 2.52 4.99 -4.26
C ASN A 213 3.26 5.99 -5.16
N ASP A 214 4.11 6.84 -4.59
CA ASP A 214 4.73 7.93 -5.35
C ASP A 214 5.75 7.40 -6.38
N GLU A 215 6.64 6.48 -5.98
CA GLU A 215 7.64 5.90 -6.90
C GLU A 215 6.99 5.09 -8.02
N SER A 216 5.99 4.25 -7.70
CA SER A 216 5.28 3.47 -8.71
C SER A 216 4.54 4.35 -9.72
N THR A 217 4.05 5.50 -9.29
CA THR A 217 3.31 6.44 -10.16
C THR A 217 4.27 7.11 -11.14
N TYR A 218 5.39 7.65 -10.67
CA TYR A 218 6.37 8.30 -11.54
C TYR A 218 7.04 7.33 -12.51
N GLN A 219 7.30 6.08 -12.09
CA GLN A 219 7.84 5.04 -12.98
C GLN A 219 6.87 4.70 -14.12
N LYS A 220 5.56 4.64 -13.86
CA LYS A 220 4.54 4.44 -14.90
C LYS A 220 4.51 5.62 -15.88
N MET A 221 4.53 6.84 -15.36
CA MET A 221 4.55 8.06 -16.19
C MET A 221 5.81 8.13 -17.07
N LEU A 222 6.98 7.73 -16.54
CA LEU A 222 8.22 7.68 -17.31
C LEU A 222 8.14 6.64 -18.43
N GLN A 223 7.62 5.44 -18.15
CA GLN A 223 7.44 4.41 -19.18
C GLN A 223 6.51 4.88 -20.30
N GLN A 224 5.43 5.57 -19.94
CA GLN A 224 4.52 6.16 -20.92
C GLN A 224 5.21 7.22 -21.78
N ALA A 225 5.93 8.17 -21.17
CA ALA A 225 6.65 9.22 -21.91
C ALA A 225 7.76 8.67 -22.83
N LEU A 226 8.46 7.60 -22.41
CA LEU A 226 9.44 6.91 -23.26
C LEU A 226 8.79 6.20 -24.44
N ALA A 227 7.62 5.58 -24.24
CA ALA A 227 6.86 4.95 -25.32
C ALA A 227 6.34 5.98 -26.33
N GLU A 228 5.85 7.13 -25.85
CA GLU A 228 5.44 8.28 -26.67
C GLU A 228 6.62 8.81 -27.51
N LYS A 229 7.79 9.02 -26.87
CA LYS A 229 9.03 9.40 -27.58
C LYS A 229 9.41 8.39 -28.66
N GLN A 230 9.42 7.10 -28.33
CA GLN A 230 9.79 6.04 -29.27
C GLN A 230 8.81 5.97 -30.46
N ALA A 231 7.52 6.18 -30.23
CA ALA A 231 6.52 6.20 -31.29
C ALA A 231 6.74 7.38 -32.26
N ILE A 232 7.11 8.55 -31.73
CA ILE A 232 7.43 9.75 -32.50
C ILE A 232 8.75 9.57 -33.28
N GLU A 233 9.79 9.03 -32.65
CA GLU A 233 11.08 8.71 -33.31
C GLU A 233 10.93 7.67 -34.42
N ALA A 234 10.13 6.62 -34.20
CA ALA A 234 9.82 5.61 -35.21
C ALA A 234 9.08 6.22 -36.41
N ALA A 235 8.18 7.17 -36.16
CA ALA A 235 7.49 7.92 -37.20
C ALA A 235 8.42 8.87 -37.97
N LEU A 236 9.48 9.38 -37.33
CA LEU A 236 10.42 10.36 -37.91
C LEU A 236 11.58 9.75 -38.71
N VAL A 237 12.09 8.56 -38.35
CA VAL A 237 13.45 8.14 -38.79
C VAL A 237 13.51 7.12 -39.94
N SER A 238 12.44 6.42 -40.33
CA SER A 238 12.63 5.17 -41.12
C SER A 238 11.99 5.08 -42.50
N GLY A 239 11.58 6.19 -43.12
CA GLY A 239 11.08 6.15 -44.50
C GLY A 239 12.17 6.28 -45.54
N VAL A 240 12.55 5.18 -46.21
CA VAL A 240 13.29 5.27 -47.47
C VAL A 240 12.31 5.72 -48.55
N LYS A 241 12.51 6.92 -49.11
CA LYS A 241 11.71 7.43 -50.23
C LYS A 241 11.91 6.53 -51.45
N GLU A 242 10.83 5.93 -51.94
CA GLU A 242 10.85 5.11 -53.15
C GLU A 242 10.58 5.95 -54.41
N GLY A 243 9.66 6.91 -54.32
CA GLY A 243 9.34 7.80 -55.44
C GLY A 243 7.86 8.18 -55.52
N PRO A 244 7.47 8.97 -56.52
CA PRO A 244 6.08 9.31 -56.76
C PRO A 244 5.28 8.08 -57.23
N VAL A 245 4.04 7.97 -56.80
CA VAL A 245 3.07 6.94 -57.21
C VAL A 245 1.75 7.58 -57.62
N LYS A 246 1.06 6.96 -58.57
CA LYS A 246 -0.27 7.33 -59.03
C LYS A 246 -1.33 6.41 -58.43
N GLN A 247 -2.55 6.93 -58.30
CA GLN A 247 -3.71 6.12 -57.91
C GLN A 247 -3.80 4.85 -58.77
N GLY A 248 -3.91 3.69 -58.11
CA GLY A 248 -3.97 2.37 -58.74
C GLY A 248 -2.62 1.67 -58.93
N ASP A 249 -1.49 2.37 -58.77
CA ASP A 249 -0.16 1.77 -58.87
C ASP A 249 0.03 0.69 -57.79
N PRO A 250 0.62 -0.47 -58.11
CA PRO A 250 0.96 -1.48 -57.12
C PRO A 250 2.11 -0.99 -56.23
N ILE A 251 1.91 -1.02 -54.91
CA ILE A 251 2.88 -0.49 -53.94
C ILE A 251 3.48 -1.55 -53.02
N ALA A 252 2.78 -2.66 -52.81
CA ALA A 252 3.22 -3.78 -51.98
C ALA A 252 2.35 -5.03 -52.19
N LEU A 253 2.74 -6.12 -51.53
CA LEU A 253 1.91 -7.30 -51.36
C LEU A 253 1.47 -7.43 -49.90
N VAL A 254 0.23 -7.87 -49.70
CA VAL A 254 -0.26 -8.30 -48.38
C VAL A 254 0.65 -9.42 -47.87
N GLY A 255 1.15 -9.24 -46.66
CA GLY A 255 2.06 -10.17 -46.02
C GLY A 255 1.61 -10.52 -44.62
N ASN A 256 2.56 -11.05 -43.84
CA ASN A 256 2.40 -11.37 -42.43
C ASN A 256 3.63 -10.89 -41.64
N SER A 257 4.23 -9.77 -42.07
CA SER A 257 5.37 -9.20 -41.36
C SER A 257 4.96 -8.77 -39.96
N GLY A 258 5.84 -8.98 -38.99
CA GLY A 258 5.53 -8.78 -37.57
C GLY A 258 4.96 -10.00 -36.85
N TYR A 259 4.70 -11.13 -37.51
CA TYR A 259 4.35 -12.38 -36.82
C TYR A 259 5.54 -12.96 -36.02
N PRO A 260 5.32 -13.52 -34.81
CA PRO A 260 4.06 -13.56 -34.05
C PRO A 260 3.86 -12.34 -33.13
N GLY A 261 4.79 -11.39 -33.13
CA GLY A 261 4.84 -10.30 -32.15
C GLY A 261 3.75 -9.24 -32.28
N CYS A 262 3.38 -8.87 -33.50
CA CYS A 262 2.38 -7.84 -33.81
C CYS A 262 1.42 -8.20 -34.96
N SER A 263 1.50 -9.42 -35.51
CA SER A 263 0.53 -9.95 -36.46
C SER A 263 0.09 -11.35 -36.05
N THR A 264 -1.18 -11.69 -36.28
CA THR A 264 -1.76 -13.01 -36.01
C THR A 264 -2.03 -13.83 -37.27
N GLY A 265 -1.87 -13.23 -38.46
CA GLY A 265 -2.12 -13.86 -39.76
C GLY A 265 -1.94 -12.88 -40.92
N ALA A 266 -1.95 -13.35 -42.16
CA ALA A 266 -1.72 -12.48 -43.31
C ALA A 266 -2.92 -11.54 -43.55
N HIS A 267 -2.71 -10.24 -43.43
CA HIS A 267 -3.71 -9.19 -43.65
C HIS A 267 -3.04 -7.85 -43.92
N LEU A 268 -3.81 -6.88 -44.43
CA LEU A 268 -3.42 -5.48 -44.55
C LEU A 268 -4.05 -4.69 -43.39
N HIS A 269 -3.23 -4.01 -42.61
CA HIS A 269 -3.70 -2.94 -41.73
C HIS A 269 -3.54 -1.60 -42.46
N PHE A 270 -4.66 -0.99 -42.83
CA PHE A 270 -4.72 0.28 -43.56
C PHE A 270 -5.09 1.43 -42.62
N GLU A 271 -4.17 2.36 -42.43
CA GLU A 271 -4.31 3.50 -41.52
C GLU A 271 -4.19 4.82 -42.29
N VAL A 272 -4.93 5.84 -41.86
CA VAL A 272 -4.79 7.20 -42.40
C VAL A 272 -4.52 8.15 -41.25
N ARG A 273 -3.54 9.04 -41.44
CA ARG A 273 -3.26 10.15 -40.54
C ARG A 273 -3.50 11.47 -41.24
N LYS A 274 -4.10 12.41 -40.51
CA LYS A 274 -4.22 13.82 -40.89
C LYS A 274 -3.53 14.64 -39.81
N ASP A 275 -2.53 15.42 -40.18
CA ASP A 275 -1.74 16.25 -39.26
C ASP A 275 -1.23 15.43 -38.07
N ASN A 276 -0.71 14.23 -38.38
CA ASN A 276 -0.21 13.23 -37.44
C ASN A 276 -1.25 12.60 -36.48
N GLN A 277 -2.54 12.92 -36.62
CA GLN A 277 -3.62 12.29 -35.86
C GLN A 277 -4.26 11.14 -36.63
N TRP A 278 -4.53 10.03 -35.94
CA TRP A 278 -5.31 8.92 -36.49
C TRP A 278 -6.73 9.37 -36.82
N VAL A 279 -7.15 9.09 -38.05
CA VAL A 279 -8.50 9.40 -38.53
C VAL A 279 -9.11 8.16 -39.16
N ASN A 280 -10.43 8.06 -39.12
CA ASN A 280 -11.12 6.91 -39.70
C ASN A 280 -10.86 6.82 -41.22
N PRO A 281 -10.18 5.77 -41.72
CA PRO A 281 -9.88 5.63 -43.15
C PRO A 281 -11.13 5.55 -44.03
N GLY A 282 -12.26 5.10 -43.47
CA GLY A 282 -13.55 5.07 -44.17
C GLY A 282 -14.04 6.47 -44.61
N GLY A 283 -13.57 7.53 -43.96
CA GLY A 283 -13.84 8.91 -44.40
C GLY A 283 -13.21 9.28 -45.75
N TYR A 284 -12.16 8.55 -46.15
CA TYR A 284 -11.39 8.81 -47.37
C TYR A 284 -11.74 7.86 -48.51
N LEU A 285 -12.05 6.59 -48.19
CA LEU A 285 -12.36 5.56 -49.18
C LEU A 285 -13.72 5.79 -49.86
N LYS A 286 -13.82 5.44 -51.15
CA LYS A 286 -15.08 5.36 -51.88
C LYS A 286 -16.04 4.37 -51.22
N SER A 287 -17.33 4.70 -51.26
CA SER A 287 -18.37 3.82 -50.74
C SER A 287 -18.36 2.46 -51.45
N ARG A 288 -18.24 1.39 -50.68
CA ARG A 288 -18.18 0.00 -51.16
C ARG A 288 -18.79 -0.93 -50.13
N THR A 289 -19.59 -1.88 -50.61
CA THR A 289 -20.06 -3.00 -49.79
C THR A 289 -18.99 -4.09 -49.77
N VAL A 290 -18.55 -4.47 -48.57
CA VAL A 290 -17.51 -5.48 -48.30
C VAL A 290 -18.02 -6.50 -47.30
N GLN A 291 -17.36 -7.66 -47.21
CA GLN A 291 -17.69 -8.64 -46.18
C GLN A 291 -17.17 -8.18 -44.82
N ASP A 292 -17.91 -8.44 -43.74
CA ASP A 292 -17.55 -8.03 -42.37
C ASP A 292 -17.45 -9.25 -41.45
N ASP A 293 -16.24 -9.56 -40.98
CA ASP A 293 -15.99 -10.67 -40.06
C ASP A 293 -16.01 -10.24 -38.59
N GLN A 294 -15.86 -8.93 -38.30
CA GLN A 294 -15.78 -8.45 -36.92
C GLN A 294 -17.08 -8.68 -36.14
N ASN A 295 -18.23 -8.60 -36.82
CA ASN A 295 -19.57 -8.60 -36.19
C ASN A 295 -20.38 -9.89 -36.46
N GLY A 296 -19.71 -11.04 -36.63
CA GLY A 296 -20.39 -12.34 -36.80
C GLY A 296 -20.74 -12.70 -38.24
N GLY A 297 -20.08 -12.09 -39.23
CA GLY A 297 -20.27 -12.34 -40.65
C GLY A 297 -21.33 -11.45 -41.30
N GLY A 298 -21.26 -11.32 -42.64
CA GLY A 298 -22.24 -10.58 -43.43
C GLY A 298 -21.60 -9.57 -44.38
N SER A 299 -22.33 -8.51 -44.73
CA SER A 299 -21.82 -7.42 -45.57
C SER A 299 -22.08 -6.07 -44.92
N THR A 300 -21.12 -5.17 -45.02
CA THR A 300 -21.19 -3.80 -44.52
C THR A 300 -20.75 -2.82 -45.59
N THR A 301 -21.27 -1.59 -45.55
CA THR A 301 -20.86 -0.53 -46.48
C THR A 301 -19.93 0.41 -45.76
N ILE A 302 -18.68 0.49 -46.24
CA ILE A 302 -17.65 1.41 -45.75
C ILE A 302 -17.31 2.40 -46.86
N GLY A 303 -17.02 3.64 -46.48
CA GLY A 303 -16.56 4.66 -47.42
C GLY A 303 -17.56 5.80 -47.59
N SER A 304 -17.10 7.02 -47.34
CA SER A 304 -17.80 8.27 -47.63
C SER A 304 -16.95 9.26 -48.43
N GLY A 305 -15.75 8.85 -48.86
CA GLY A 305 -14.79 9.68 -49.56
C GLY A 305 -14.65 9.34 -51.04
N SER A 306 -13.51 9.70 -51.62
CA SER A 306 -13.24 9.62 -53.05
C SER A 306 -12.03 8.76 -53.43
N TRP A 307 -11.29 8.23 -52.46
CA TRP A 307 -10.10 7.42 -52.70
C TRP A 307 -10.47 6.00 -53.10
N GLU A 308 -9.67 5.39 -53.97
CA GLU A 308 -9.84 3.97 -54.28
C GLU A 308 -9.52 3.11 -53.07
N TRP A 309 -10.06 1.89 -53.05
CA TRP A 309 -9.68 0.91 -52.04
C TRP A 309 -8.26 0.40 -52.29
N PRO A 310 -7.44 0.23 -51.25
CA PRO A 310 -6.08 -0.27 -51.41
C PRO A 310 -6.02 -1.76 -51.80
N LEU A 311 -7.14 -2.49 -51.63
CA LEU A 311 -7.32 -3.87 -52.09
C LEU A 311 -8.52 -4.00 -53.04
N GLU A 312 -8.35 -4.83 -54.06
CA GLU A 312 -9.35 -5.14 -55.08
C GLU A 312 -9.99 -6.53 -54.86
N GLY A 313 -11.13 -6.77 -55.51
CA GLY A 313 -11.81 -8.07 -55.50
C GLY A 313 -12.62 -8.37 -54.23
N ASP A 314 -12.61 -9.61 -53.74
CA ASP A 314 -13.48 -10.02 -52.63
C ASP A 314 -12.86 -9.64 -51.27
N VAL A 315 -13.00 -8.36 -50.92
CA VAL A 315 -12.46 -7.76 -49.68
C VAL A 315 -13.32 -8.16 -48.48
N LEU A 316 -12.64 -8.71 -47.46
CA LEU A 316 -13.13 -9.03 -46.13
C LEU A 316 -12.47 -8.08 -45.13
N VAL A 317 -13.27 -7.38 -44.35
CA VAL A 317 -12.81 -6.56 -43.22
C VAL A 317 -12.87 -7.40 -41.95
N THR A 318 -11.72 -7.56 -41.30
CA THR A 318 -11.58 -8.34 -40.06
C THR A 318 -11.63 -7.46 -38.83
N GLN A 319 -11.25 -6.18 -38.97
CA GLN A 319 -11.33 -5.21 -37.88
C GLN A 319 -11.51 -3.77 -38.39
N HIS A 320 -12.42 -3.02 -37.78
CA HIS A 320 -12.75 -1.63 -38.09
C HIS A 320 -11.91 -0.65 -37.29
N TYR A 321 -11.91 0.62 -37.71
CA TYR A 321 -11.30 1.73 -36.97
C TYR A 321 -12.08 2.04 -35.69
N GLY A 322 -11.39 2.44 -34.63
CA GLY A 322 -11.99 2.90 -33.37
C GLY A 322 -12.06 1.81 -32.30
N GLN A 323 -13.04 1.90 -31.39
CA GLN A 323 -13.20 0.89 -30.34
C GLN A 323 -13.79 -0.41 -30.92
N THR A 324 -13.06 -1.50 -30.76
CA THR A 324 -13.45 -2.84 -31.23
C THR A 324 -13.32 -3.85 -30.08
N PRO A 325 -13.89 -5.07 -30.20
CA PRO A 325 -13.74 -6.10 -29.16
C PRO A 325 -12.29 -6.44 -28.80
N TYR A 326 -11.34 -6.14 -29.69
CA TYR A 326 -9.91 -6.44 -29.53
C TYR A 326 -9.06 -5.20 -29.26
N SER A 327 -9.62 -3.99 -29.38
CA SER A 327 -8.84 -2.74 -29.35
C SER A 327 -8.26 -2.40 -27.98
N TRP A 328 -8.77 -2.99 -26.90
CA TRP A 328 -8.26 -2.81 -25.53
C TRP A 328 -6.78 -3.19 -25.37
N ARG A 329 -6.22 -3.98 -26.30
CA ARG A 329 -4.81 -4.39 -26.31
C ARG A 329 -3.88 -3.30 -26.84
N TYR A 330 -4.39 -2.29 -27.54
CA TYR A 330 -3.59 -1.22 -28.14
C TYR A 330 -3.41 -0.06 -27.16
N ALA A 331 -2.59 -0.27 -26.13
CA ALA A 331 -2.34 0.75 -25.11
C ALA A 331 -1.72 2.03 -25.70
N TYR A 332 -0.96 1.91 -26.80
CA TYR A 332 -0.29 3.03 -27.47
C TYR A 332 -1.25 4.04 -28.12
N SER A 333 -2.47 3.60 -28.47
CA SER A 333 -3.48 4.44 -29.12
C SER A 333 -4.61 4.85 -28.16
N GLY A 334 -4.47 4.54 -26.86
CA GLY A 334 -5.56 4.76 -25.90
C GLY A 334 -6.70 3.73 -26.03
N GLY A 335 -6.41 2.54 -26.56
CA GLY A 335 -7.37 1.44 -26.65
C GLY A 335 -8.29 1.47 -27.87
N ILE A 336 -7.90 2.19 -28.93
CA ILE A 336 -8.60 2.18 -30.23
C ILE A 336 -7.76 1.48 -31.30
N HIS A 337 -8.42 0.88 -32.28
CA HIS A 337 -7.78 0.41 -33.49
C HIS A 337 -7.56 1.59 -34.45
N THR A 338 -6.32 1.80 -34.89
CA THR A 338 -5.90 3.01 -35.62
C THR A 338 -6.17 2.98 -37.11
N GLY A 339 -6.63 1.83 -37.63
CA GLY A 339 -6.89 1.62 -39.06
C GLY A 339 -8.04 0.65 -39.32
N ILE A 340 -8.09 0.10 -40.53
CA ILE A 340 -8.99 -0.96 -40.95
C ILE A 340 -8.14 -2.17 -41.35
N ASP A 341 -8.40 -3.31 -40.73
CA ASP A 341 -7.76 -4.58 -41.08
C ASP A 341 -8.60 -5.28 -42.13
N MET A 342 -7.96 -5.65 -43.23
CA MET A 342 -8.62 -6.24 -44.38
C MET A 342 -7.74 -7.25 -45.10
N TYR A 343 -8.39 -8.17 -45.81
CA TYR A 343 -7.76 -9.15 -46.69
C TYR A 343 -8.67 -9.36 -47.91
N SER A 344 -8.12 -9.79 -49.04
CA SER A 344 -8.89 -10.14 -50.25
C SER A 344 -8.59 -11.56 -50.68
N HIS A 345 -9.65 -12.34 -50.92
CA HIS A 345 -9.55 -13.73 -51.35
C HIS A 345 -9.01 -13.87 -52.78
N THR A 346 -9.12 -12.80 -53.58
CA THR A 346 -8.84 -12.82 -55.02
C THR A 346 -7.59 -12.02 -55.41
N SER A 347 -7.05 -11.20 -54.51
CA SER A 347 -5.84 -10.41 -54.78
C SER A 347 -5.07 -10.11 -53.50
N SER A 348 -3.74 -10.28 -53.54
CA SER A 348 -2.84 -9.83 -52.47
C SER A 348 -2.10 -8.54 -52.82
N VAL A 349 -2.41 -7.90 -53.96
CA VAL A 349 -1.70 -6.69 -54.41
C VAL A 349 -2.31 -5.48 -53.72
N ILE A 350 -1.48 -4.74 -52.99
CA ILE A 350 -1.84 -3.46 -52.39
C ILE A 350 -1.57 -2.37 -53.42
N ARG A 351 -2.56 -1.52 -53.66
CA ARG A 351 -2.49 -0.41 -54.61
C ARG A 351 -2.62 0.94 -53.92
N ALA A 352 -2.03 1.97 -54.53
CA ALA A 352 -2.15 3.33 -54.06
C ALA A 352 -3.61 3.84 -54.19
N PRO A 353 -4.27 4.26 -53.10
CA PRO A 353 -5.66 4.71 -53.11
C PRO A 353 -5.81 6.13 -53.67
N LYS A 354 -4.72 6.91 -53.71
CA LYS A 354 -4.59 8.26 -54.26
C LYS A 354 -3.13 8.54 -54.62
N ASP A 355 -2.90 9.47 -55.55
CA ASP A 355 -1.57 10.01 -55.88
C ASP A 355 -0.78 10.46 -54.64
N GLY A 356 0.54 10.29 -54.66
CA GLY A 356 1.42 10.76 -53.60
C GLY A 356 2.88 10.34 -53.78
N THR A 357 3.65 10.40 -52.70
CA THR A 357 5.03 9.92 -52.64
C THR A 357 5.12 8.71 -51.73
N LEU A 358 5.62 7.58 -52.25
CA LEU A 358 5.78 6.32 -51.54
C LEU A 358 7.08 6.27 -50.75
N TYR A 359 6.99 5.71 -49.55
CA TYR A 359 8.10 5.46 -48.64
C TYR A 359 8.01 4.03 -48.09
N SER A 360 9.17 3.46 -47.76
CA SER A 360 9.31 2.15 -47.11
C SER A 360 9.97 2.27 -45.75
N SER A 361 9.44 1.54 -44.78
CA SER A 361 9.97 1.47 -43.43
C SER A 361 9.93 0.03 -42.90
N LYS A 362 10.81 -0.24 -41.93
CA LYS A 362 10.80 -1.46 -41.12
C LYS A 362 10.89 -1.07 -39.66
N GLN A 363 10.07 -1.70 -38.82
CA GLN A 363 10.05 -1.43 -37.39
C GLN A 363 10.08 -2.73 -36.59
N GLN A 364 10.80 -2.75 -35.47
CA GLN A 364 10.73 -3.87 -34.53
C GLN A 364 9.39 -3.83 -33.77
N CYS A 365 8.75 -4.99 -33.64
CA CYS A 365 7.50 -5.16 -32.91
C CYS A 365 7.50 -6.47 -32.10
N GLY A 366 6.76 -6.51 -30.98
CA GLY A 366 6.56 -7.72 -30.18
C GLY A 366 7.85 -8.46 -29.79
N GLY A 367 8.78 -7.76 -29.14
CA GLY A 367 10.01 -8.33 -28.61
C GLY A 367 11.13 -8.48 -29.65
N SER A 368 10.90 -9.25 -30.71
CA SER A 368 11.94 -9.54 -31.73
C SER A 368 11.43 -9.63 -33.18
N SER A 369 10.14 -9.40 -33.42
CA SER A 369 9.58 -9.44 -34.77
C SER A 369 9.85 -8.13 -35.51
N ILE A 370 9.87 -8.17 -36.85
CA ILE A 370 10.01 -6.97 -37.69
C ILE A 370 8.75 -6.85 -38.55
N ILE A 371 8.09 -5.70 -38.46
CA ILE A 371 6.99 -5.32 -39.34
C ILE A 371 7.54 -4.48 -40.49
N ASN A 372 7.13 -4.82 -41.71
CA ASN A 372 7.39 -4.01 -42.90
C ASN A 372 6.20 -3.07 -43.11
N ILE A 373 6.50 -1.82 -43.43
CA ILE A 373 5.50 -0.75 -43.56
C ILE A 373 5.77 -0.02 -44.88
N LYS A 374 4.72 0.19 -45.68
CA LYS A 374 4.70 1.24 -46.70
C LYS A 374 3.89 2.41 -46.20
N TYR A 375 4.21 3.62 -46.64
CA TYR A 375 3.30 4.74 -46.48
C TYR A 375 3.40 5.71 -47.66
N ILE A 376 2.28 6.37 -47.96
CA ILE A 376 2.19 7.36 -49.01
C ILE A 376 1.86 8.71 -48.38
N ASP A 377 2.71 9.69 -48.62
CA ASP A 377 2.42 11.09 -48.36
C ASP A 377 1.61 11.66 -49.53
N HIS A 378 0.36 12.04 -49.27
CA HIS A 378 -0.57 12.59 -50.26
C HIS A 378 -0.56 14.12 -50.31
N GLY A 379 0.31 14.78 -49.53
CA GLY A 379 0.31 16.21 -49.31
C GLY A 379 -0.73 16.66 -48.27
N ASP A 380 -0.67 17.94 -47.92
CA ASP A 380 -1.55 18.60 -46.94
C ASP A 380 -1.59 17.88 -45.58
N GLY A 381 -0.49 17.27 -45.14
CA GLY A 381 -0.45 16.54 -43.87
C GLY A 381 -1.28 15.25 -43.84
N VAL A 382 -1.72 14.74 -45.01
CA VAL A 382 -2.45 13.47 -45.11
C VAL A 382 -1.51 12.35 -45.54
N ILE A 383 -1.38 11.33 -44.70
CA ILE A 383 -0.52 10.17 -44.96
C ILE A 383 -1.35 8.89 -44.81
N SER A 384 -1.22 7.96 -45.77
CA SER A 384 -1.76 6.60 -45.65
C SER A 384 -0.67 5.59 -45.34
N PHE A 385 -0.93 4.68 -44.42
CA PHE A 385 -0.02 3.64 -43.96
C PHE A 385 -0.55 2.25 -44.31
N TYR A 386 0.36 1.37 -44.72
CA TYR A 386 0.09 -0.02 -45.11
C TYR A 386 1.04 -0.91 -44.30
N LEU A 387 0.48 -1.57 -43.30
CA LEU A 387 1.22 -2.39 -42.35
C LEU A 387 1.10 -3.87 -42.73
N HIS A 388 2.01 -4.69 -42.18
CA HIS A 388 2.09 -6.14 -42.40
C HIS A 388 2.46 -6.56 -43.84
N VAL A 389 3.03 -5.66 -44.64
CA VAL A 389 3.40 -5.98 -46.03
C VAL A 389 4.55 -6.99 -46.12
N GLN A 390 4.73 -7.63 -47.28
CA GLN A 390 5.82 -8.58 -47.53
C GLN A 390 7.21 -7.93 -47.49
#